data_AF-A0A7S3QAB0-F1
#
_entry.id   AF-A0A7S3QAB0-F1
#
_cell.length_a   1.000
_cell.length_b   1.000
_cell.length_c   1.000
_cell.angle_alpha   90.00
_cell.angle_beta   90.00
_cell.angle_gamma   90.00
#
_symmetry.space_group_name_H-M   'P 1'
#
loop_
_entity.id
_entity.type
_entity.pdbx_description
1 polymer ?
#
loop_
_entity_poly.entity_id
_entity_poly.type
_entity_poly.pdbx_seq_one_letter_code
_entity_poly.pdbx_strand_id
1 'polypeptide(L)'
;KKDMKVHPLCTFLLAGLISVAQQVNGEVVTIHGSGTTNPSKCIWHIMSLFMERSLVATRLTYRAVGSSTGQMEFLGVNNTDASTDPFQHVPHTHFGAGDIPVPSAAYEALNDATNEGEPNMVHLPFALSSISFFHSIPGVPNDDKGLKLNACLLARIFDGKITRWDDSEILDVNDHIETELTKVAMQSPNGIYVARRVHGSSSTSSITKYMNQACEAEWPGSKVGSELGAKGLDEWHVRTKPCEGSGGMTE
;
A
#
# COMPACT_ATOMS: atom_id res chain seq x y z
N LYS A 1 3.14 68.16 43.38
CA LYS A 1 3.11 67.85 41.92
C LYS A 1 4.48 67.26 41.59
N LYS A 2 4.70 65.99 41.26
CA LYS A 2 3.82 64.87 40.89
C LYS A 2 4.70 63.63 41.11
N ASP A 3 4.29 62.72 42.01
CA ASP A 3 4.97 61.45 42.25
C ASP A 3 4.95 60.59 40.99
N MET A 4 6.13 60.06 40.64
CA MET A 4 6.31 59.12 39.54
C MET A 4 5.79 57.75 39.99
N LYS A 5 4.52 57.48 39.69
CA LYS A 5 3.87 56.18 39.91
C LYS A 5 4.55 55.12 39.04
N VAL A 6 5.27 54.20 39.68
CA VAL A 6 5.63 52.92 39.08
C VAL A 6 4.31 52.15 38.86
N HIS A 7 3.95 51.95 37.59
CA HIS A 7 2.68 51.33 37.20
C HIS A 7 2.69 49.80 37.43
N PRO A 8 1.54 49.19 37.79
CA PRO A 8 1.41 47.80 38.20
C PRO A 8 1.37 46.83 37.00
N LEU A 9 2.09 47.13 35.91
CA LEU A 9 2.04 46.34 34.68
C LEU A 9 2.80 45.01 34.78
N CYS A 10 3.74 44.87 35.72
CA CYS A 10 4.49 43.62 35.91
C CYS A 10 3.73 42.54 36.70
N THR A 11 2.66 42.87 37.41
CA THR A 11 1.97 41.89 38.28
C THR A 11 0.80 41.19 37.59
N PHE A 12 0.24 41.76 36.52
CA PHE A 12 -0.86 41.14 35.77
C PHE A 12 -0.41 40.16 34.68
N LEU A 13 0.83 40.27 34.20
CA LEU A 13 1.38 39.33 33.21
C LEU A 13 1.78 37.98 33.80
N LEU A 14 1.97 37.87 35.13
CA LEU A 14 2.30 36.61 35.79
C LEU A 14 1.07 35.80 36.21
N ALA A 15 -0.08 36.45 36.47
CA ALA A 15 -1.31 35.75 36.85
C ALA A 15 -2.07 35.17 35.63
N GLY A 16 -1.96 35.80 34.46
CA GLY A 16 -2.58 35.32 33.22
C GLY A 16 -1.91 34.08 32.61
N LEU A 17 -0.66 33.78 32.98
CA LEU A 17 0.06 32.59 32.50
C LEU A 17 -0.24 31.32 33.31
N ILE A 18 -0.83 31.44 34.51
CA ILE A 18 -1.10 30.27 35.36
C ILE A 18 -2.51 29.70 35.13
N SER A 19 -3.47 30.51 34.65
CA SER A 19 -4.85 30.03 34.42
C SER A 19 -5.11 29.40 33.04
N VAL A 20 -4.12 29.38 32.13
CA VAL A 20 -4.21 28.62 30.86
C VAL A 20 -3.42 27.29 30.95
N ALA A 21 -2.96 26.92 32.14
CA ALA A 21 -2.27 25.64 32.40
C ALA A 21 -3.17 24.58 33.03
N GLN A 22 -4.49 24.81 33.14
CA GLN A 22 -5.43 23.86 33.73
C GLN A 22 -6.44 23.34 32.70
N GLN A 23 -5.94 22.60 31.70
CA GLN A 23 -6.52 21.37 31.16
C GLN A 23 -5.66 20.84 30.00
N VAL A 24 -4.39 20.55 30.26
CA VAL A 24 -3.75 19.47 29.49
C VAL A 24 -3.97 18.24 30.35
N ASN A 25 -5.06 17.52 30.11
CA ASN A 25 -5.13 16.15 30.57
C ASN A 25 -3.88 15.48 29.99
N GLY A 26 -2.97 14.96 30.81
CA GLY A 26 -1.69 14.37 30.38
C GLY A 26 -1.85 13.07 29.56
N GLU A 27 -2.95 12.96 28.84
CA GLU A 27 -3.40 11.83 28.06
C GLU A 27 -2.75 11.91 26.68
N VAL A 28 -2.03 10.85 26.32
CA VAL A 28 -1.41 10.73 25.00
C VAL A 28 -2.47 10.27 24.03
N VAL A 29 -2.77 11.09 23.02
CA VAL A 29 -3.67 10.69 21.93
C VAL A 29 -2.95 9.64 21.08
N THR A 30 -3.46 8.41 21.09
CA THR A 30 -2.89 7.29 20.33
C THR A 30 -3.72 7.04 19.07
N ILE A 31 -3.05 6.90 17.93
CA ILE A 31 -3.69 6.49 16.67
C ILE A 31 -2.85 5.39 16.03
N HIS A 32 -3.50 4.28 15.76
CA HIS A 32 -2.89 3.07 15.22
C HIS A 32 -3.52 2.75 13.88
N GLY A 33 -2.72 2.54 12.85
CA GLY A 33 -3.21 2.09 11.55
C GLY A 33 -2.40 0.95 10.97
N SER A 34 -2.94 0.36 9.92
CA SER A 34 -2.27 -0.69 9.17
C SER A 34 -2.72 -0.74 7.72
N GLY A 35 -1.92 -1.36 6.86
CA GLY A 35 -2.32 -1.58 5.47
C GLY A 35 -1.20 -1.64 4.45
N THR A 36 -1.45 -1.04 3.28
CA THR A 36 -0.57 -1.06 2.10
C THR A 36 0.89 -0.74 2.43
N THR A 37 1.79 -1.47 1.80
CA THR A 37 3.25 -1.31 1.97
C THR A 37 3.83 -0.21 1.08
N ASN A 38 3.14 0.18 0.00
CA ASN A 38 3.68 1.09 -1.02
C ASN A 38 3.96 2.51 -0.48
N PRO A 39 3.01 3.20 0.19
CA PRO A 39 3.26 4.50 0.79
C PRO A 39 3.76 4.45 2.24
N SER A 40 4.20 3.30 2.77
CA SER A 40 4.51 3.18 4.22
C SER A 40 5.55 4.19 4.69
N LYS A 41 6.61 4.42 3.89
CA LYS A 41 7.64 5.43 4.19
C LYS A 41 7.08 6.86 4.21
N CYS A 42 6.15 7.17 3.31
CA CYS A 42 5.47 8.47 3.28
C CYS A 42 4.56 8.64 4.51
N ILE A 43 3.76 7.62 4.84
CA ILE A 43 2.89 7.61 6.02
C ILE A 43 3.73 7.79 7.29
N TRP A 44 4.82 7.02 7.46
CA TRP A 44 5.70 7.15 8.62
C TRP A 44 6.33 8.53 8.71
N HIS A 45 6.75 9.12 7.59
CA HIS A 45 7.30 10.47 7.59
C HIS A 45 6.25 11.52 8.01
N ILE A 46 5.03 11.45 7.46
CA ILE A 46 3.92 12.32 7.85
C ILE A 46 3.60 12.16 9.34
N MET A 47 3.56 10.92 9.84
CA MET A 47 3.33 10.63 11.25
C MET A 47 4.41 11.22 12.16
N SER A 48 5.68 11.07 11.80
CA SER A 48 6.79 11.69 12.56
C SER A 48 6.65 13.20 12.60
N LEU A 49 6.40 13.85 11.46
CA LEU A 49 6.19 15.30 11.40
C LEU A 49 4.99 15.74 12.23
N PHE A 50 3.90 14.97 12.23
CA PHE A 50 2.71 15.27 13.01
C PHE A 50 2.99 15.17 14.51
N MET A 51 3.65 14.09 14.95
CA MET A 51 4.02 13.91 16.35
C MET A 51 5.00 14.99 16.85
N GLU A 52 5.95 15.41 16.01
CA GLU A 52 6.93 16.45 16.33
C GLU A 52 6.32 17.86 16.41
N ARG A 53 5.28 18.14 15.61
CA ARG A 53 4.70 19.48 15.47
C ARG A 53 3.37 19.65 16.21
N SER A 54 2.83 18.58 16.78
CA SER A 54 1.60 18.64 17.55
C SER A 54 1.81 19.38 18.87
N LEU A 55 0.88 20.28 19.21
CA LEU A 55 0.83 20.92 20.53
C LEU A 55 0.32 19.96 21.62
N VAL A 56 -0.27 18.83 21.21
CA VAL A 56 -0.83 17.79 22.09
C VAL A 56 0.06 16.55 22.01
N ALA A 57 0.28 15.87 23.14
CA ALA A 57 1.04 14.63 23.17
C ALA A 57 0.33 13.57 22.30
N THR A 58 0.99 13.12 21.24
CA THR A 58 0.43 12.17 20.27
C THR A 58 1.38 11.01 20.04
N ARG A 59 0.84 9.81 19.83
CA ARG A 59 1.57 8.61 19.44
C ARG A 59 0.88 7.96 18.26
N LEU A 60 1.53 8.01 17.10
CA LEU A 60 1.05 7.43 15.86
C LEU A 60 1.86 6.18 15.52
N THR A 61 1.19 5.10 15.11
CA THR A 61 1.88 3.91 14.59
C THR A 61 1.22 3.43 13.31
N TYR A 62 2.02 2.94 12.37
CA TYR A 62 1.51 2.32 11.15
C TYR A 62 2.23 0.99 10.86
N ARG A 63 1.46 -0.10 10.68
CA ARG A 63 1.99 -1.40 10.27
C ARG A 63 1.79 -1.64 8.77
N ALA A 64 2.88 -1.83 8.04
CA ALA A 64 2.87 -2.11 6.61
C ALA A 64 2.65 -3.61 6.36
N VAL A 65 1.39 -4.06 6.41
CA VAL A 65 1.00 -5.48 6.37
C VAL A 65 0.36 -5.93 5.06
N GLY A 66 0.21 -5.02 4.09
CA GLY A 66 -0.55 -5.25 2.86
C GLY A 66 -2.01 -4.81 3.01
N SER A 67 -2.63 -4.48 1.88
CA SER A 67 -3.94 -3.81 1.86
C SER A 67 -5.07 -4.71 2.33
N SER A 68 -5.05 -6.00 1.96
CA SER A 68 -6.09 -6.94 2.41
C SER A 68 -6.05 -7.14 3.92
N THR A 69 -4.85 -7.30 4.50
CA THR A 69 -4.68 -7.38 5.95
C THR A 69 -5.08 -6.09 6.65
N GLY A 70 -4.71 -4.93 6.11
CA GLY A 70 -5.14 -3.65 6.67
C GLY A 70 -6.66 -3.46 6.65
N GLN A 71 -7.34 -3.89 5.59
CA GLN A 71 -8.80 -3.89 5.55
C GLN A 71 -9.38 -4.84 6.61
N MET A 72 -8.86 -6.07 6.75
CA MET A 72 -9.34 -7.01 7.77
C MET A 72 -9.18 -6.45 9.18
N GLU A 73 -8.02 -5.87 9.49
CA GLU A 73 -7.75 -5.28 10.79
C GLU A 73 -8.58 -4.02 11.07
N PHE A 74 -8.86 -3.19 10.06
CA PHE A 74 -9.73 -2.03 10.20
C PHE A 74 -11.20 -2.43 10.34
N LEU A 75 -11.66 -3.39 9.54
CA LEU A 75 -13.05 -3.84 9.55
C LEU A 75 -13.35 -4.80 10.71
N GLY A 76 -12.34 -5.27 11.44
CA GLY A 76 -12.52 -6.27 12.51
C GLY A 76 -13.06 -7.60 11.99
N VAL A 77 -12.71 -7.97 10.76
CA VAL A 77 -13.18 -9.23 10.13
C VAL A 77 -11.96 -10.07 9.79
N ASN A 78 -11.56 -10.94 10.71
CA ASN A 78 -10.67 -12.03 10.33
C ASN A 78 -11.44 -12.92 9.35
N ASN A 79 -10.78 -13.43 8.30
CA ASN A 79 -11.35 -14.41 7.36
C ASN A 79 -11.73 -15.76 8.01
N THR A 80 -11.87 -15.83 9.33
CA THR A 80 -12.36 -16.98 10.09
C THR A 80 -13.88 -16.92 10.21
N ASP A 81 -14.51 -18.08 10.39
CA ASP A 81 -15.97 -18.24 10.43
C ASP A 81 -16.63 -17.23 11.39
N ALA A 82 -17.42 -16.33 10.80
CA ALA A 82 -18.20 -15.27 11.46
C ALA A 82 -19.08 -15.79 12.61
N SER A 83 -19.40 -17.09 12.64
CA SER A 83 -20.17 -17.71 13.71
C SER A 83 -19.43 -17.85 15.05
N THR A 84 -18.11 -17.63 15.10
CA THR A 84 -17.27 -17.95 16.29
C THR A 84 -16.41 -16.82 16.82
N ASP A 85 -16.32 -15.66 16.14
CA ASP A 85 -15.46 -14.55 16.56
C ASP A 85 -16.28 -13.48 17.33
N PRO A 86 -16.15 -13.38 18.66
CA PRO A 86 -16.86 -12.38 19.46
C PRO A 86 -16.37 -10.94 19.21
N PHE A 87 -15.29 -10.76 18.45
CA PHE A 87 -14.74 -9.45 18.07
C PHE A 87 -14.99 -9.10 16.61
N GLN A 88 -15.91 -9.82 15.93
CA GLN A 88 -16.28 -9.48 14.56
C GLN A 88 -16.82 -8.04 14.49
N HIS A 89 -16.34 -7.29 13.51
CA HIS A 89 -16.65 -5.87 13.32
C HIS A 89 -16.14 -4.94 14.44
N VAL A 90 -15.21 -5.40 15.28
CA VAL A 90 -14.45 -4.55 16.22
C VAL A 90 -13.08 -4.21 15.61
N PRO A 91 -12.84 -2.96 15.18
CA PRO A 91 -11.57 -2.57 14.57
C PRO A 91 -10.37 -2.82 15.50
N HIS A 92 -9.33 -3.49 14.99
CA HIS A 92 -8.03 -3.61 15.67
C HIS A 92 -7.16 -2.35 15.47
N THR A 93 -7.55 -1.50 14.54
CA THR A 93 -6.85 -0.26 14.20
C THR A 93 -7.84 0.88 13.99
N HIS A 94 -7.39 2.10 14.21
CA HIS A 94 -8.18 3.31 14.02
C HIS A 94 -8.36 3.67 12.55
N PHE A 95 -7.44 3.23 11.67
CA PHE A 95 -7.57 3.41 10.23
C PHE A 95 -6.87 2.29 9.45
N GLY A 96 -7.49 1.90 8.33
CA GLY A 96 -6.87 1.08 7.30
C GLY A 96 -6.34 1.94 6.16
N ALA A 97 -5.26 1.50 5.51
CA ALA A 97 -4.75 2.13 4.30
C ALA A 97 -4.62 1.11 3.16
N GLY A 98 -5.08 1.46 1.97
CA GLY A 98 -4.97 0.58 0.81
C GLY A 98 -5.48 1.23 -0.47
N ASP A 99 -4.99 0.73 -1.60
CA ASP A 99 -5.45 1.14 -2.93
C ASP A 99 -6.60 0.25 -3.44
N ILE A 100 -6.99 -0.75 -2.65
CA ILE A 100 -8.20 -1.56 -2.87
C ILE A 100 -9.30 -0.88 -2.06
N PRO A 101 -10.41 -0.45 -2.68
CA PRO A 101 -11.58 0.02 -1.94
C PRO A 101 -12.16 -1.11 -1.08
N VAL A 102 -12.72 -0.77 0.08
CA VAL A 102 -13.52 -1.75 0.84
C VAL A 102 -14.73 -2.16 -0.02
N PRO A 103 -15.00 -3.47 -0.21
CA PRO A 103 -16.16 -3.94 -0.96
C PRO A 103 -17.48 -3.50 -0.31
N SER A 104 -18.50 -3.20 -1.12
CA SER A 104 -19.81 -2.72 -0.63
C SER A 104 -20.43 -3.65 0.42
N ALA A 105 -20.38 -4.96 0.21
CA ALA A 105 -20.91 -5.93 1.17
C ALA A 105 -20.21 -5.87 2.54
N ALA A 106 -18.90 -5.61 2.57
CA ALA A 106 -18.15 -5.48 3.82
C ALA A 106 -18.44 -4.14 4.52
N TYR A 107 -18.66 -3.07 3.74
CA TYR A 107 -19.11 -1.78 4.25
C TYR A 107 -20.52 -1.86 4.86
N GLU A 108 -21.45 -2.51 4.17
CA GLU A 108 -22.82 -2.75 4.66
C GLU A 108 -22.81 -3.58 5.94
N ALA A 109 -22.05 -4.69 5.97
CA ALA A 109 -21.92 -5.54 7.15
C ALA A 109 -21.34 -4.78 8.36
N LEU A 110 -20.35 -3.90 8.15
CA LEU A 110 -19.83 -3.04 9.21
C LEU A 110 -20.92 -2.08 9.74
N ASN A 111 -21.73 -1.51 8.85
CA ASN A 111 -22.83 -0.61 9.23
C ASN A 111 -23.95 -1.30 10.00
N ASP A 112 -24.29 -2.52 9.61
CA ASP A 112 -25.31 -3.30 10.30
C ASP A 112 -24.83 -3.73 11.71
N ALA A 113 -23.53 -4.01 11.87
CA ALA A 113 -22.98 -4.51 13.13
C ALA A 113 -22.97 -3.46 14.26
N THR A 114 -22.76 -2.18 13.96
CA THR A 114 -22.58 -1.15 15.02
C THR A 114 -23.90 -0.51 15.48
N ASN A 115 -25.00 -0.65 14.75
CA ASN A 115 -26.34 -0.13 15.11
C ASN A 115 -26.40 1.40 15.41
N GLU A 116 -25.45 2.20 14.92
CA GLU A 116 -25.36 3.63 15.32
C GLU A 116 -26.06 4.61 14.37
N GLY A 117 -26.62 4.16 13.24
CA GLY A 117 -27.34 5.04 12.29
C GLY A 117 -26.46 6.07 11.55
N GLU A 118 -25.15 6.12 11.83
CA GLU A 118 -24.14 6.91 11.14
C GLU A 118 -23.13 5.99 10.41
N PRO A 119 -22.54 6.41 9.28
CA PRO A 119 -21.58 5.59 8.55
C PRO A 119 -20.29 5.38 9.36
N ASN A 120 -19.94 4.11 9.63
CA ASN A 120 -18.80 3.76 10.49
C ASN A 120 -17.42 3.97 9.85
N MET A 121 -17.38 4.22 8.55
CA MET A 121 -16.13 4.47 7.86
C MET A 121 -16.29 5.45 6.70
N VAL A 122 -15.21 6.17 6.43
CA VAL A 122 -15.06 7.03 5.26
C VAL A 122 -13.80 6.63 4.49
N HIS A 123 -13.86 6.65 3.18
CA HIS A 123 -12.67 6.57 2.33
C HIS A 123 -12.12 7.97 2.12
N LEU A 124 -10.85 8.19 2.50
CA LEU A 124 -10.14 9.46 2.30
C LEU A 124 -8.97 9.24 1.34
N PRO A 125 -9.08 9.64 0.06
CA PRO A 125 -7.94 9.66 -0.84
C PRO A 125 -6.91 10.68 -0.34
N PHE A 126 -5.69 10.24 -0.06
CA PHE A 126 -4.62 11.13 0.44
C PHE A 126 -3.41 11.21 -0.49
N ALA A 127 -3.25 10.25 -1.40
CA ALA A 127 -2.17 10.21 -2.37
C ALA A 127 -2.61 9.50 -3.65
N LEU A 128 -2.04 9.92 -4.78
CA LEU A 128 -2.08 9.21 -6.05
C LEU A 128 -0.67 8.73 -6.37
N SER A 129 -0.53 7.45 -6.69
CA SER A 129 0.77 6.87 -7.07
C SER A 129 0.59 5.92 -8.24
N SER A 130 1.61 5.84 -9.10
CA SER A 130 1.69 4.82 -10.13
C SER A 130 2.22 3.51 -9.54
N ILE A 131 1.88 2.40 -10.19
CA ILE A 131 2.51 1.11 -9.96
C ILE A 131 3.39 0.82 -11.16
N SER A 132 4.65 0.47 -10.90
CA SER A 132 5.65 0.22 -11.93
C SER A 132 6.09 -1.24 -11.90
N PHE A 133 6.49 -1.75 -13.06
CA PHE A 133 7.24 -2.99 -13.18
C PHE A 133 8.72 -2.67 -13.14
N PHE A 134 9.50 -3.46 -12.39
CA PHE A 134 10.94 -3.28 -12.27
C PHE A 134 11.66 -4.45 -12.91
N HIS A 135 12.81 -4.20 -13.52
CA HIS A 135 13.70 -5.24 -14.04
C HIS A 135 15.14 -4.96 -13.59
N SER A 136 15.96 -6.01 -13.56
CA SER A 136 17.39 -5.93 -13.22
C SER A 136 18.22 -6.43 -14.39
N ILE A 137 18.18 -5.70 -15.51
CA ILE A 137 18.94 -6.03 -16.72
C ILE A 137 20.13 -5.07 -16.81
N PRO A 138 21.38 -5.56 -16.65
CA PRO A 138 22.55 -4.70 -16.73
C PRO A 138 22.66 -4.00 -18.08
N GLY A 139 22.93 -2.70 -18.05
CA GLY A 139 23.15 -1.89 -19.26
C GLY A 139 21.90 -1.32 -19.91
N VAL A 140 20.69 -1.74 -19.52
CA VAL A 140 19.45 -1.14 -20.00
C VAL A 140 19.21 0.21 -19.29
N PRO A 141 18.96 1.31 -20.02
CA PRO A 141 18.67 2.62 -19.43
C PRO A 141 17.38 2.63 -18.59
N ASN A 142 17.33 3.52 -17.58
CA ASN A 142 16.15 3.75 -16.74
C ASN A 142 15.27 4.93 -17.22
N ASP A 143 15.53 5.45 -18.42
CA ASP A 143 14.79 6.54 -19.05
C ASP A 143 13.93 6.02 -20.21
N ASP A 144 13.44 6.92 -21.08
CA ASP A 144 12.58 6.57 -22.22
C ASP A 144 13.24 5.65 -23.26
N LYS A 145 14.56 5.40 -23.14
CA LYS A 145 15.33 4.45 -23.97
C LYS A 145 15.47 3.08 -23.30
N GLY A 146 14.85 2.89 -22.14
CA GLY A 146 14.83 1.63 -21.42
C GLY A 146 14.00 0.54 -22.08
N LEU A 147 13.80 -0.55 -21.32
CA LEU A 147 12.98 -1.67 -21.71
C LEU A 147 11.50 -1.27 -21.80
N LYS A 148 10.86 -1.63 -22.91
CA LYS A 148 9.44 -1.41 -23.18
C LYS A 148 8.71 -2.74 -23.13
N LEU A 149 7.72 -2.84 -22.25
CA LEU A 149 6.83 -4.00 -22.17
C LEU A 149 5.38 -3.52 -22.16
N ASN A 150 4.57 -4.02 -23.10
CA ASN A 150 3.13 -3.82 -23.09
C ASN A 150 2.43 -4.86 -22.18
N ALA A 151 1.13 -4.68 -21.97
CA ALA A 151 0.33 -5.57 -21.12
C ALA A 151 0.38 -7.04 -21.56
N CYS A 152 0.38 -7.31 -22.87
CA CYS A 152 0.43 -8.68 -23.40
C CYS A 152 1.78 -9.35 -23.17
N LEU A 153 2.89 -8.62 -23.34
CA LEU A 153 4.24 -9.14 -23.05
C LEU A 153 4.38 -9.42 -21.55
N LEU A 154 3.90 -8.51 -20.70
CA LEU A 154 3.87 -8.72 -19.25
C LEU A 154 3.03 -9.96 -18.90
N ALA A 155 1.82 -10.09 -19.44
CA ALA A 155 0.96 -11.26 -19.20
C ALA A 155 1.66 -12.56 -19.62
N ARG A 156 2.27 -12.60 -20.81
CA ARG A 156 3.06 -13.74 -21.29
C ARG A 156 4.25 -14.08 -20.38
N ILE A 157 4.97 -13.08 -19.86
CA ILE A 157 6.08 -13.26 -18.93
C ILE A 157 5.59 -13.86 -17.60
N PHE A 158 4.54 -13.28 -17.02
CA PHE A 158 3.95 -13.74 -15.76
C PHE A 158 3.29 -15.12 -15.89
N ASP A 159 2.82 -15.49 -17.09
CA ASP A 159 2.27 -16.82 -17.39
C ASP A 159 3.33 -17.83 -17.87
N GLY A 160 4.61 -17.44 -17.90
CA GLY A 160 5.72 -18.31 -18.30
C GLY A 160 5.74 -18.72 -19.77
N LYS A 161 4.94 -18.06 -20.64
CA LYS A 161 4.98 -18.22 -22.10
C LYS A 161 6.21 -17.58 -22.70
N ILE A 162 6.59 -16.40 -22.20
CA ILE A 162 7.88 -15.76 -22.48
C ILE A 162 8.79 -15.99 -21.28
N THR A 163 9.93 -16.63 -21.52
CA THR A 163 10.83 -17.06 -20.43
C THR A 163 12.23 -16.49 -20.55
N ARG A 164 12.55 -15.76 -21.61
CA ARG A 164 13.88 -15.19 -21.85
C ARG A 164 13.78 -13.75 -22.34
N TRP A 165 14.82 -12.97 -22.08
CA TRP A 165 14.89 -11.57 -22.50
C TRP A 165 15.17 -11.39 -23.99
N ASP A 166 15.76 -12.39 -24.64
CA ASP A 166 16.03 -12.47 -26.08
C ASP A 166 14.87 -13.11 -26.88
N ASP A 167 13.67 -13.18 -26.27
CA ASP A 167 12.46 -13.63 -26.96
C ASP A 167 12.12 -12.68 -28.10
N SER A 168 11.79 -13.22 -29.29
CA SER A 168 11.53 -12.41 -30.48
C SER A 168 10.45 -11.37 -30.25
N GLU A 169 9.42 -11.66 -29.45
CA GLU A 169 8.34 -10.72 -29.19
C GLU A 169 8.76 -9.55 -28.29
N ILE A 170 9.76 -9.75 -27.43
CA ILE A 170 10.39 -8.67 -26.67
C ILE A 170 11.28 -7.85 -27.59
N LEU A 171 12.09 -8.51 -28.42
CA LEU A 171 13.03 -7.85 -29.33
C LEU A 171 12.32 -7.00 -30.39
N ASP A 172 11.17 -7.45 -30.90
CA ASP A 172 10.36 -6.72 -31.90
C ASP A 172 9.97 -5.30 -31.45
N VAL A 173 9.89 -5.05 -30.14
CA VAL A 173 9.55 -3.74 -29.56
C VAL A 173 10.72 -3.08 -28.82
N ASN A 174 11.89 -3.72 -28.78
CA ASN A 174 13.09 -3.30 -28.06
C ASN A 174 14.38 -3.48 -28.87
N ASP A 175 14.31 -3.32 -30.20
CA ASP A 175 15.46 -3.43 -31.10
C ASP A 175 16.63 -2.50 -30.70
N HIS A 176 16.31 -1.33 -30.14
CA HIS A 176 17.25 -0.33 -29.65
C HIS A 176 18.12 -0.81 -28.47
N ILE A 177 17.79 -1.92 -27.82
CA ILE A 177 18.54 -2.55 -26.72
C ILE A 177 18.74 -4.06 -26.92
N GLU A 178 18.65 -4.56 -28.16
CA GLU A 178 18.79 -5.99 -28.49
C GLU A 178 20.11 -6.58 -27.96
N THR A 179 21.19 -5.79 -28.00
CA THR A 179 22.52 -6.21 -27.53
C THR A 179 22.51 -6.51 -26.04
N GLU A 180 21.88 -5.66 -25.22
CA GLU A 180 21.74 -5.81 -23.78
C GLU A 180 20.87 -7.02 -23.43
N LEU A 181 19.73 -7.17 -24.14
CA LEU A 181 18.79 -8.27 -23.94
C LEU A 181 19.42 -9.63 -24.30
N THR A 182 20.16 -9.70 -25.39
CA THR A 182 20.89 -10.92 -25.80
C THR A 182 21.98 -11.26 -24.80
N LYS A 183 22.75 -10.26 -24.33
CA LYS A 183 23.80 -10.46 -23.32
C LYS A 183 23.23 -11.01 -22.01
N VAL A 184 22.16 -10.42 -21.47
CA VAL A 184 21.58 -10.90 -20.21
C VAL A 184 20.97 -12.30 -20.36
N ALA A 185 20.39 -12.60 -21.53
CA ALA A 185 19.81 -13.90 -21.80
C ALA A 185 20.87 -15.01 -21.90
N MET A 186 22.08 -14.70 -22.40
CA MET A 186 23.23 -15.60 -22.35
C MET A 186 23.77 -15.78 -20.93
N GLN A 187 23.79 -14.72 -20.11
CA GLN A 187 24.29 -14.75 -18.74
C GLN A 187 23.32 -15.40 -17.75
N SER A 188 22.03 -15.46 -18.10
CA SER A 188 20.94 -15.98 -17.27
C SER A 188 20.36 -17.26 -17.90
N PRO A 189 21.03 -18.43 -17.79
CA PRO A 189 20.57 -19.67 -18.43
C PRO A 189 19.20 -20.14 -17.92
N ASN A 190 18.81 -19.73 -16.71
CA ASN A 190 17.50 -20.04 -16.11
C ASN A 190 16.35 -19.14 -16.65
N GLY A 191 16.68 -18.14 -17.48
CA GLY A 191 15.73 -17.21 -18.07
C GLY A 191 15.31 -16.08 -17.13
N ILE A 192 14.16 -15.48 -17.42
CA ILE A 192 13.55 -14.39 -16.64
C ILE A 192 13.11 -14.92 -15.27
N TYR A 193 13.55 -14.23 -14.21
CA TYR A 193 13.07 -14.41 -12.85
C TYR A 193 11.91 -13.44 -12.60
N VAL A 194 10.72 -13.97 -12.31
CA VAL A 194 9.52 -13.15 -12.05
C VAL A 194 9.20 -13.18 -10.57
N ALA A 195 9.42 -12.07 -9.87
CA ALA A 195 9.02 -11.91 -8.47
C ALA A 195 7.55 -11.45 -8.38
N ARG A 196 6.79 -12.01 -7.43
CA ARG A 196 5.39 -11.63 -7.17
C ARG A 196 5.09 -11.60 -5.67
N ARG A 197 4.07 -10.84 -5.28
CA ARG A 197 3.63 -10.73 -3.89
C ARG A 197 2.93 -12.01 -3.42
N VAL A 198 3.08 -12.35 -2.14
CA VAL A 198 2.42 -13.51 -1.52
C VAL A 198 0.99 -13.18 -1.08
N HIS A 199 0.83 -12.23 -0.18
CA HIS A 199 -0.45 -11.88 0.40
C HIS A 199 -1.22 -10.82 -0.40
N GLY A 200 -2.52 -10.72 -0.13
CA GLY A 200 -3.41 -9.68 -0.61
C GLY A 200 -2.79 -8.28 -0.72
N SER A 201 -2.49 -7.90 -1.96
CA SER A 201 -1.70 -6.72 -2.31
C SER A 201 -2.43 -5.81 -3.30
N SER A 202 -2.45 -4.52 -2.99
CA SER A 202 -2.95 -3.49 -3.92
C SER A 202 -2.18 -3.46 -5.23
N SER A 203 -0.86 -3.58 -5.20
CA SER A 203 -0.05 -3.61 -6.42
C SER A 203 -0.41 -4.80 -7.30
N THR A 204 -0.68 -5.96 -6.69
CA THR A 204 -1.14 -7.16 -7.42
C THR A 204 -2.53 -6.95 -8.02
N SER A 205 -3.45 -6.35 -7.26
CA SER A 205 -4.79 -6.03 -7.78
C SER A 205 -4.74 -5.12 -9.00
N SER A 206 -3.97 -4.05 -8.97
CA SER A 206 -3.90 -3.12 -10.10
C SER A 206 -3.16 -3.70 -11.30
N ILE A 207 -2.06 -4.43 -11.09
CA ILE A 207 -1.30 -5.08 -12.17
C ILE A 207 -2.14 -6.12 -12.90
N THR A 208 -2.85 -6.97 -12.17
CA THR A 208 -3.69 -8.03 -12.77
C THR A 208 -4.89 -7.46 -13.50
N LYS A 209 -5.52 -6.41 -12.95
CA LYS A 209 -6.57 -5.64 -13.65
C LYS A 209 -6.04 -5.00 -14.92
N TYR A 210 -4.87 -4.37 -14.88
CA TYR A 210 -4.24 -3.77 -16.07
C TYR A 210 -3.99 -4.80 -17.16
N MET A 211 -3.39 -5.95 -16.81
CA MET A 211 -3.12 -7.02 -17.77
C MET A 211 -4.40 -7.59 -18.38
N ASN A 212 -5.46 -7.79 -17.58
CA ASN A 212 -6.75 -8.25 -18.10
C ASN A 212 -7.42 -7.20 -19.01
N GLN A 213 -7.48 -5.94 -18.58
CA GLN A 213 -8.14 -4.88 -19.35
C GLN A 213 -7.45 -4.61 -20.69
N ALA A 214 -6.12 -4.66 -20.71
CA ALA A 214 -5.34 -4.37 -21.91
C ALA A 214 -5.00 -5.62 -22.75
N CYS A 215 -5.12 -6.82 -22.16
CA CYS A 215 -4.79 -8.07 -22.85
C CYS A 215 -5.55 -9.29 -22.29
N GLU A 216 -6.87 -9.25 -22.32
CA GLU A 216 -7.75 -10.29 -21.75
C GLU A 216 -7.46 -11.70 -22.28
N ALA A 217 -7.10 -11.82 -23.56
CA ALA A 217 -6.77 -13.10 -24.19
C ALA A 217 -5.57 -13.79 -23.52
N GLU A 218 -4.62 -13.04 -22.97
CA GLU A 218 -3.44 -13.56 -22.28
C GLU A 218 -3.62 -13.59 -20.75
N TRP A 219 -4.45 -12.70 -20.21
CA TRP A 219 -4.73 -12.59 -18.78
C TRP A 219 -6.24 -12.57 -18.51
N PRO A 220 -6.91 -13.74 -18.43
CA PRO A 220 -8.35 -13.82 -18.25
C PRO A 220 -8.82 -13.30 -16.88
N GLY A 221 -10.12 -13.04 -16.76
CA GLY A 221 -10.74 -12.56 -15.51
C GLY A 221 -10.49 -13.47 -14.31
N SER A 222 -10.29 -14.78 -14.51
CA SER A 222 -9.93 -15.75 -13.47
C SER A 222 -8.57 -15.48 -12.82
N LYS A 223 -7.70 -14.69 -13.47
CA LYS A 223 -6.39 -14.25 -12.96
C LYS A 223 -6.40 -12.82 -12.41
N VAL A 224 -7.57 -12.21 -12.21
CA VAL A 224 -7.70 -10.84 -11.69
C VAL A 224 -7.98 -10.86 -10.20
N GLY A 225 -7.02 -10.40 -9.39
CA GLY A 225 -7.17 -10.42 -7.94
C GLY A 225 -6.05 -9.72 -7.18
N SER A 226 -6.25 -9.49 -5.88
CA SER A 226 -5.20 -9.02 -4.97
C SER A 226 -4.28 -10.15 -4.50
N GLU A 227 -4.70 -11.40 -4.67
CA GLU A 227 -4.01 -12.64 -4.30
C GLU A 227 -4.53 -13.76 -5.21
N LEU A 228 -3.73 -14.19 -6.19
CA LEU A 228 -4.05 -15.34 -7.04
C LEU A 228 -3.92 -16.65 -6.24
N GLY A 229 -4.65 -17.70 -6.64
CA GLY A 229 -4.81 -18.95 -5.89
C GLY A 229 -5.78 -18.87 -4.71
N ALA A 230 -6.23 -17.66 -4.33
CA ALA A 230 -7.26 -17.47 -3.32
C ALA A 230 -8.67 -17.43 -3.94
N LYS A 231 -9.69 -17.86 -3.18
CA LYS A 231 -11.12 -17.64 -3.48
C LYS A 231 -11.57 -18.09 -4.89
N GLY A 232 -10.99 -19.18 -5.40
CA GLY A 232 -11.35 -19.75 -6.70
C GLY A 232 -10.74 -19.03 -7.91
N LEU A 233 -9.78 -18.12 -7.68
CA LEU A 233 -8.95 -17.56 -8.74
C LEU A 233 -7.89 -18.56 -9.19
N ASP A 234 -7.45 -18.42 -10.44
CA ASP A 234 -6.34 -19.19 -10.99
C ASP A 234 -5.05 -18.94 -10.17
N GLU A 235 -4.21 -19.96 -10.12
CA GLU A 235 -2.89 -19.90 -9.49
C GLU A 235 -1.91 -19.05 -10.31
N TRP A 236 -0.92 -18.48 -9.62
CA TRP A 236 0.26 -17.95 -10.31
C TRP A 236 0.97 -19.07 -11.08
N HIS A 237 1.54 -18.75 -12.24
CA HIS A 237 2.37 -19.72 -12.94
C HIS A 237 3.55 -20.15 -12.07
N VAL A 238 3.87 -21.45 -12.08
CA VAL A 238 4.86 -22.12 -11.19
C VAL A 238 6.28 -21.52 -11.29
N ARG A 239 6.60 -20.84 -12.39
CA ARG A 239 7.89 -20.16 -12.58
C ARG A 239 8.01 -18.86 -11.81
N THR A 240 6.90 -18.23 -11.46
CA THR A 240 6.92 -17.01 -10.63
C THR A 240 7.36 -17.34 -9.21
N LYS A 241 7.96 -16.37 -8.53
CA LYS A 241 8.57 -16.57 -7.22
C LYS A 241 7.88 -15.70 -6.17
N PRO A 242 7.38 -16.31 -5.07
CA PRO A 242 6.81 -15.57 -3.95
C PRO A 242 7.87 -14.67 -3.33
N CYS A 243 7.47 -13.45 -2.98
CA CYS A 243 8.22 -12.56 -2.12
C CYS A 243 7.28 -11.75 -1.21
N GLU A 244 7.77 -11.44 -0.01
CA GLU A 244 6.99 -10.79 1.03
C GLU A 244 7.34 -9.30 1.18
N GLY A 245 6.30 -8.49 1.42
CA GLY A 245 6.44 -7.04 1.58
C GLY A 245 6.95 -6.33 0.33
N SER A 246 7.22 -5.03 0.47
CA SER A 246 7.92 -4.27 -0.57
C SER A 246 9.43 -4.52 -0.56
N GLY A 247 10.00 -4.92 0.59
CA GLY A 247 11.44 -5.22 0.72
C GLY A 247 11.85 -6.45 -0.07
N GLY A 248 11.08 -7.55 0.00
CA GLY A 248 11.36 -8.76 -0.76
C GLY A 248 11.17 -8.62 -2.29
N MET A 249 10.57 -7.53 -2.77
CA MET A 249 10.53 -7.23 -4.22
C MET A 249 11.85 -6.62 -4.73
N THR A 250 12.72 -6.16 -3.82
CA THR A 250 13.98 -5.48 -4.16
C THR A 250 15.23 -6.30 -3.83
N GLU A 251 15.05 -7.45 -3.18
CA GLU A 251 16.10 -8.43 -2.86
C GLU A 251 16.20 -9.50 -3.95
#